data_AF-S8A4H1-F1
#
_entry.id   AF-S8A4H1-F1
#
_cell.length_a   1.000
_cell.length_b   1.000
_cell.length_c   1.000
_cell.angle_alpha   90.00
_cell.angle_beta   90.00
_cell.angle_gamma   90.00
#
_symmetry.space_group_name_H-M   'P 1'
#
loop_
_entity.id
_entity.type
_entity.pdbx_description
1 polymer ?
#
loop_
_entity_poly.entity_id
_entity_poly.type
_entity_poly.pdbx_seq_one_letter_code
_entity_poly.pdbx_strand_id
1 'polypeptide(L)'
;MSRGWTYFYWSHQDVAVLSDETAQPYQSLYEKIIYSLDALNATMGPNTPHGQRWAARFYKFDWLTLVNVDAVRNVGIWDPFIPYYNADCDWYERSRLSGYPVDEEMPRIGDIYDLATHVPNPETRFFPSKNEVATLNSKRYQDLKEELQKRMAEKNQSPDGRNSWQNEQNGGYGQPWTYNPKGFQTGWWAIASKGREVFQNKWGTGQCSIIDGGKTLADEWAR
;
A
#
# COMPACT_ATOMS: atom_id res chain seq x y z
N MET A 1 -1.13 -23.06 -12.10
CA MET A 1 -1.82 -22.32 -13.19
C MET A 1 -2.37 -21.03 -12.62
N SER A 2 -2.11 -19.88 -13.26
CA SER A 2 -2.74 -18.61 -12.86
C SER A 2 -4.24 -18.68 -13.10
N ARG A 3 -5.07 -18.27 -12.14
CA ARG A 3 -6.56 -18.33 -12.19
C ARG A 3 -7.20 -17.37 -13.21
N GLY A 4 -6.46 -16.92 -14.23
CA GLY A 4 -6.93 -15.95 -15.22
C GLY A 4 -7.18 -14.55 -14.65
N TRP A 5 -6.69 -14.25 -13.44
CA TRP A 5 -6.84 -12.93 -12.83
C TRP A 5 -6.09 -11.87 -13.63
N THR A 6 -6.79 -10.81 -14.01
CA THR A 6 -6.26 -9.67 -14.77
C THR A 6 -5.75 -8.55 -13.86
N TYR A 7 -6.18 -8.54 -12.59
CA TYR A 7 -5.76 -7.60 -11.57
C TYR A 7 -5.81 -8.25 -10.18
N PHE A 8 -5.19 -7.59 -9.21
CA PHE A 8 -5.41 -7.86 -7.79
C PHE A 8 -5.26 -6.56 -6.98
N TYR A 9 -5.88 -6.52 -5.81
CA TYR A 9 -5.66 -5.45 -4.84
C TYR A 9 -4.52 -5.83 -3.90
N TRP A 10 -3.63 -4.88 -3.66
CA TRP A 10 -2.59 -4.92 -2.64
C TRP A 10 -2.93 -3.88 -1.58
N SER A 11 -2.79 -4.23 -0.30
CA SER A 11 -2.83 -3.24 0.78
C SER A 11 -1.71 -3.47 1.77
N HIS A 12 -1.39 -2.42 2.53
CA HIS A 12 -0.62 -2.56 3.76
C HIS A 12 -1.41 -3.39 4.79
N GLN A 13 -0.73 -3.96 5.79
CA GLN A 13 -1.35 -4.80 6.82
C GLN A 13 -1.98 -3.98 7.95
N ASP A 14 -1.55 -2.73 8.09
CA ASP A 14 -1.79 -1.79 9.18
C ASP A 14 -2.74 -0.65 8.77
N VAL A 15 -3.69 -0.94 7.87
CA VAL A 15 -4.66 0.04 7.36
C VAL A 15 -6.03 -0.08 8.01
N ALA A 16 -6.65 1.06 8.27
CA ALA A 16 -8.07 1.19 8.58
C ALA A 16 -8.77 2.01 7.49
N VAL A 17 -9.97 1.60 7.10
CA VAL A 17 -10.71 2.23 5.99
C VAL A 17 -12.10 2.62 6.41
N LEU A 18 -12.52 3.83 6.03
CA LEU A 18 -13.87 4.34 6.22
C LEU A 18 -14.44 4.82 4.88
N SER A 19 -15.72 4.55 4.66
CA SER A 19 -16.47 5.24 3.61
C SER A 19 -16.64 6.72 3.98
N ASP A 20 -16.74 7.61 3.00
CA ASP A 20 -17.04 9.01 3.28
C ASP A 20 -18.55 9.18 3.54
N GLU A 21 -18.97 9.01 4.78
CA GLU A 21 -20.38 9.14 5.18
C GLU A 21 -20.91 10.60 5.11
N THR A 22 -20.03 11.57 4.84
CA THR A 22 -20.42 12.99 4.68
C THR A 22 -20.73 13.35 3.23
N ALA A 23 -20.34 12.50 2.27
CA ALA A 23 -20.56 12.74 0.85
C ALA A 23 -22.06 12.72 0.49
N GLN A 24 -22.46 13.61 -0.42
CA GLN A 24 -23.81 13.68 -0.97
C GLN A 24 -23.75 13.70 -2.51
N PRO A 25 -24.28 12.67 -3.21
CA PRO A 25 -24.89 11.47 -2.65
C PRO A 25 -23.87 10.57 -1.93
N TYR A 26 -24.32 9.85 -0.91
CA TYR A 26 -23.49 8.84 -0.25
C TYR A 26 -23.17 7.70 -1.21
N GLN A 27 -21.90 7.30 -1.22
CA GLN A 27 -21.43 6.08 -1.86
C GLN A 27 -20.42 5.43 -0.92
N SER A 28 -20.62 4.15 -0.67
CA SER A 28 -19.68 3.34 0.10
C SER A 28 -18.34 3.23 -0.62
N LEU A 29 -17.28 2.99 0.16
CA LEU A 29 -15.95 2.70 -0.37
C LEU A 29 -15.99 1.52 -1.35
N TYR A 30 -16.80 0.49 -1.05
CA TYR A 30 -16.98 -0.66 -1.93
C TYR A 30 -17.55 -0.25 -3.30
N GLU A 31 -18.64 0.52 -3.33
CA GLU A 31 -19.22 0.98 -4.59
C GLU A 31 -18.22 1.81 -5.41
N LYS A 32 -17.50 2.72 -4.76
CA LYS A 32 -16.46 3.53 -5.43
C LYS A 32 -15.31 2.68 -5.97
N ILE A 33 -14.90 1.63 -5.27
CA ILE A 33 -13.91 0.66 -5.76
C ILE A 33 -14.43 -0.05 -7.01
N ILE A 34 -15.67 -0.54 -7.00
CA ILE A 34 -16.26 -1.22 -8.15
C ILE A 34 -16.37 -0.28 -9.36
N TYR A 35 -16.83 0.95 -9.17
CA TYR A 35 -16.87 1.94 -10.26
C TYR A 35 -15.49 2.28 -10.81
N SER A 36 -14.50 2.44 -9.92
CA SER A 36 -13.13 2.68 -10.34
C SER A 36 -12.56 1.49 -11.13
N LEU A 37 -12.85 0.26 -10.71
CA LEU A 37 -12.40 -0.93 -11.41
C LEU A 37 -13.04 -1.06 -12.80
N ASP A 38 -14.34 -0.81 -12.90
CA ASP A 38 -15.07 -0.80 -14.18
C ASP A 38 -14.49 0.23 -15.15
N ALA A 39 -14.25 1.45 -14.67
CA ALA A 39 -13.64 2.53 -15.47
C ALA A 39 -12.23 2.17 -15.97
N LEU A 40 -11.46 1.42 -15.19
CA LEU A 40 -10.09 1.01 -15.55
C LEU A 40 -10.06 -0.26 -16.42
N ASN A 41 -11.17 -0.99 -16.55
CA ASN A 41 -11.21 -2.28 -17.23
C ASN A 41 -10.76 -2.19 -18.70
N ALA A 42 -11.14 -1.11 -19.40
CA ALA A 42 -10.78 -0.90 -20.79
C ALA A 42 -9.26 -0.66 -21.02
N THR A 43 -8.51 -0.29 -19.98
CA THR A 43 -7.08 0.05 -20.08
C THR A 43 -6.16 -0.97 -19.42
N MET A 44 -6.70 -2.10 -18.95
CA MET A 44 -5.89 -3.17 -18.34
C MET A 44 -5.30 -4.16 -19.37
N GLY A 45 -5.99 -4.35 -20.49
CA GLY A 45 -5.78 -5.51 -21.36
C GLY A 45 -4.53 -5.43 -22.26
N PRO A 46 -4.08 -6.58 -22.80
CA PRO A 46 -2.91 -6.68 -23.67
C PRO A 46 -3.03 -5.93 -25.01
N ASN A 47 -4.24 -5.47 -25.36
CA ASN A 47 -4.50 -4.67 -26.57
C ASN A 47 -4.49 -3.17 -26.30
N THR A 48 -4.41 -2.73 -25.05
CA THR A 48 -4.32 -1.31 -24.70
C THR A 48 -2.99 -0.75 -25.18
N PRO A 49 -2.96 0.42 -25.85
CA PRO A 49 -1.72 1.03 -26.32
C PRO A 49 -0.66 1.20 -25.21
N HIS A 50 0.60 1.09 -25.61
CA HIS A 50 1.75 1.34 -24.74
C HIS A 50 1.68 2.78 -24.18
N GLY A 51 2.04 2.97 -22.90
CA GLY A 51 1.86 4.23 -22.19
C GLY A 51 0.43 4.50 -21.67
N GLN A 52 -0.60 3.81 -22.18
CA GLN A 52 -1.96 3.86 -21.63
C GLN A 52 -2.27 2.68 -20.70
N ARG A 53 -1.60 1.55 -20.91
CA ARG A 53 -1.65 0.40 -20.01
C ARG A 53 -0.83 0.69 -18.77
N TRP A 54 -1.46 0.61 -17.61
CA TRP A 54 -0.85 0.93 -16.33
C TRP A 54 -0.38 -0.31 -15.58
N ALA A 55 0.63 -0.13 -14.71
CA ALA A 55 1.13 -1.17 -13.81
C ALA A 55 0.41 -1.14 -12.46
N ALA A 56 0.23 0.05 -11.89
CA ALA A 56 -0.44 0.24 -10.61
C ALA A 56 -1.27 1.53 -10.56
N ARG A 57 -2.29 1.51 -9.70
CA ARG A 57 -3.16 2.64 -9.36
C ARG A 57 -3.28 2.76 -7.85
N PHE A 58 -2.82 3.87 -7.29
CA PHE A 58 -2.85 4.13 -5.85
C PHE A 58 -4.14 4.83 -5.46
N TYR A 59 -4.95 4.25 -4.58
CA TYR A 59 -6.15 4.93 -4.04
C TYR A 59 -5.80 5.90 -2.92
N LYS A 60 -4.72 5.63 -2.19
CA LYS A 60 -4.11 6.55 -1.23
C LYS A 60 -2.72 6.03 -0.88
N PHE A 61 -1.69 6.57 -1.53
CA PHE A 61 -0.35 5.96 -1.51
C PHE A 61 -0.42 4.45 -1.82
N ASP A 62 0.61 3.71 -1.44
CA ASP A 62 0.69 2.26 -1.55
C ASP A 62 -0.17 1.51 -0.50
N TRP A 63 -0.96 2.22 0.32
CA TRP A 63 -1.81 1.62 1.37
C TRP A 63 -2.96 0.80 0.81
N LEU A 64 -3.50 1.22 -0.34
CA LEU A 64 -4.43 0.45 -1.14
C LEU A 64 -4.16 0.71 -2.62
N THR A 65 -3.76 -0.35 -3.31
CA THR A 65 -3.29 -0.31 -4.69
C THR A 65 -4.03 -1.34 -5.52
N LEU A 66 -4.46 -0.96 -6.70
CA LEU A 66 -4.88 -1.90 -7.74
C LEU A 66 -3.68 -2.18 -8.66
N VAL A 67 -3.36 -3.45 -8.86
CA VAL A 67 -2.20 -3.91 -9.65
C VAL A 67 -2.68 -4.63 -10.90
N ASN A 68 -2.14 -4.27 -12.06
CA ASN A 68 -2.42 -4.92 -13.33
C ASN A 68 -1.49 -6.13 -13.54
N VAL A 69 -2.07 -7.32 -13.62
CA VAL A 69 -1.31 -8.58 -13.76
C VAL A 69 -0.57 -8.66 -15.10
N ASP A 70 -1.14 -8.13 -16.18
CA ASP A 70 -0.49 -8.15 -17.49
C ASP A 70 0.76 -7.26 -17.51
N ALA A 71 0.66 -6.05 -16.97
CA ALA A 71 1.81 -5.16 -16.83
C ALA A 71 2.90 -5.77 -15.93
N VAL A 72 2.53 -6.33 -14.76
CA VAL A 72 3.46 -7.03 -13.86
C VAL A 72 4.18 -8.19 -14.55
N ARG A 73 3.49 -8.95 -15.42
CA ARG A 73 4.11 -10.05 -16.16
C ARG A 73 5.17 -9.57 -17.15
N ASN A 74 5.01 -8.37 -17.71
CA ASN A 74 5.98 -7.78 -18.64
C ASN A 74 7.15 -7.11 -17.92
N VAL A 75 6.89 -6.43 -16.79
CA VAL A 75 7.92 -5.73 -15.99
C VAL A 75 8.71 -6.69 -15.10
N GLY A 76 8.07 -7.77 -14.65
CA GLY A 76 8.52 -8.58 -13.52
C GLY A 76 8.02 -8.01 -12.19
N ILE A 77 7.92 -8.87 -11.18
CA ILE A 77 7.58 -8.47 -9.80
C ILE A 77 8.73 -7.67 -9.15
N TRP A 78 8.57 -7.28 -7.89
CA TRP A 78 9.63 -6.73 -7.05
C TRP A 78 10.90 -7.58 -7.10
N ASP A 79 12.06 -6.92 -7.15
CA ASP A 79 13.35 -7.59 -7.20
C ASP A 79 13.61 -8.33 -5.86
N PRO A 80 13.71 -9.67 -5.85
CA PRO A 80 13.88 -10.43 -4.63
C PRO A 80 15.22 -10.17 -3.93
N PHE A 81 16.19 -9.53 -4.59
CA PHE A 81 17.47 -9.16 -4.00
C PHE A 81 17.44 -7.81 -3.28
N ILE A 82 16.39 -7.00 -3.46
CA ILE A 82 16.20 -5.73 -2.74
C ILE A 82 15.16 -5.95 -1.64
N PRO A 83 15.57 -6.35 -0.42
CA PRO A 83 14.60 -6.63 0.62
C PRO A 83 14.07 -5.34 1.30
N TYR A 84 12.76 -5.30 1.52
CA TYR A 84 12.04 -4.18 2.16
C TYR A 84 12.29 -2.82 1.49
N TYR A 85 13.10 -1.95 2.09
CA TYR A 85 13.21 -0.57 1.61
C TYR A 85 13.95 -0.46 0.28
N ASN A 86 13.44 0.46 -0.54
CA ASN A 86 13.80 0.71 -1.93
C ASN A 86 13.35 -0.37 -2.93
N ALA A 87 12.70 -1.45 -2.49
CA ALA A 87 12.08 -2.43 -3.39
C ALA A 87 10.95 -1.80 -4.22
N ASP A 88 10.12 -0.96 -3.58
CA ASP A 88 9.04 -0.22 -4.24
C ASP A 88 9.60 0.80 -5.24
N CYS A 89 10.63 1.55 -4.84
CA CYS A 89 11.31 2.50 -5.72
C CYS A 89 11.87 1.82 -6.97
N ASP A 90 12.50 0.65 -6.82
CA ASP A 90 12.96 -0.16 -7.95
C ASP A 90 11.79 -0.58 -8.86
N TRP A 91 10.73 -1.16 -8.30
CA TRP A 91 9.64 -1.72 -9.10
C TRP A 91 8.80 -0.63 -9.80
N TYR A 92 8.54 0.50 -9.14
CA TYR A 92 7.79 1.62 -9.74
C TYR A 92 8.55 2.22 -10.91
N GLU A 93 9.86 2.44 -10.76
CA GLU A 93 10.69 3.01 -11.83
C GLU A 93 10.89 2.02 -12.97
N ARG A 94 11.10 0.73 -12.71
CA ARG A 94 11.10 -0.30 -13.77
C ARG A 94 9.80 -0.35 -14.54
N SER A 95 8.66 -0.20 -13.84
CA SER A 95 7.35 -0.15 -14.47
C SER A 95 7.23 1.04 -15.42
N ARG A 96 7.61 2.24 -14.95
CA ARG A 96 7.60 3.48 -15.75
C ARG A 96 8.57 3.44 -16.92
N LEU A 97 9.80 2.97 -16.72
CA LEU A 97 10.81 2.78 -17.77
C LEU A 97 10.37 1.77 -18.83
N SER A 98 9.57 0.78 -18.45
CA SER A 98 8.95 -0.18 -19.36
C SER A 98 7.69 0.38 -20.04
N GLY A 99 7.34 1.64 -19.78
CA GLY A 99 6.19 2.36 -20.32
C GLY A 99 4.83 1.94 -19.75
N TYR A 100 4.81 1.43 -18.53
CA TYR A 100 3.61 1.20 -17.75
C TYR A 100 3.50 2.24 -16.63
N PRO A 101 2.61 3.24 -16.76
CA PRO A 101 2.43 4.24 -15.72
C PRO A 101 2.08 3.62 -14.37
N VAL A 102 2.63 4.23 -13.32
CA VAL A 102 2.24 4.05 -11.93
C VAL A 102 1.68 5.39 -11.49
N ASP A 103 0.35 5.48 -11.47
CA ASP A 103 -0.34 6.74 -11.16
C ASP A 103 -0.48 6.87 -9.65
N GLU A 104 -0.06 8.03 -9.14
CA GLU A 104 0.22 8.20 -7.73
C GLU A 104 -1.01 8.55 -6.88
N GLU A 105 -2.13 8.94 -7.49
CA GLU A 105 -3.38 9.16 -6.74
C GLU A 105 -4.64 9.07 -7.61
N MET A 106 -5.45 8.04 -7.38
CA MET A 106 -6.80 7.87 -7.92
C MET A 106 -7.78 8.79 -7.18
N PRO A 107 -8.98 9.03 -7.74
CA PRO A 107 -10.03 9.79 -7.05
C PRO A 107 -10.31 9.23 -5.64
N ARG A 108 -10.54 10.13 -4.68
CA ARG A 108 -10.81 9.76 -3.28
C ARG A 108 -12.02 8.83 -3.17
N ILE A 109 -11.76 7.58 -2.78
CA ILE A 109 -12.78 6.53 -2.59
C ILE A 109 -13.29 6.44 -1.14
N GLY A 110 -12.70 7.19 -0.23
CA GLY A 110 -12.99 7.14 1.21
C GLY A 110 -11.78 7.65 1.99
N ASP A 111 -11.73 7.34 3.27
CA ASP A 111 -10.61 7.65 4.13
C ASP A 111 -9.85 6.37 4.49
N ILE A 112 -8.63 6.26 4.00
CA ILE A 112 -7.69 5.17 4.31
C ILE A 112 -6.65 5.73 5.27
N TYR A 113 -6.43 5.05 6.38
CA TYR A 113 -5.53 5.44 7.47
C TYR A 113 -4.46 4.40 7.65
N ASP A 114 -3.22 4.83 7.67
CA ASP A 114 -2.03 4.01 7.91
C ASP A 114 -1.65 4.10 9.40
N LEU A 115 -1.87 3.02 10.16
CA LEU A 115 -1.84 3.03 11.63
C LEU A 115 -0.53 2.45 12.17
N ALA A 116 -0.06 2.95 13.32
CA ALA A 116 1.08 2.36 14.02
C ALA A 116 0.66 1.22 14.97
N THR A 117 -0.60 1.26 15.43
CA THR A 117 -1.12 0.38 16.48
C THR A 117 -2.57 -0.03 16.17
N HIS A 118 -3.02 -1.10 16.80
CA HIS A 118 -4.38 -1.61 16.62
C HIS A 118 -5.45 -0.67 17.21
N VAL A 119 -6.65 -0.71 16.61
CA VAL A 119 -7.84 -0.07 17.20
C VAL A 119 -8.40 -1.00 18.28
N PRO A 120 -8.52 -0.55 19.54
CA PRO A 120 -9.07 -1.38 20.61
C PRO A 120 -10.58 -1.61 20.42
N ASN A 121 -11.01 -2.85 20.61
CA ASN A 121 -12.40 -3.31 20.40
C ASN A 121 -12.96 -2.90 19.01
N PRO A 122 -12.29 -3.31 17.90
CA PRO A 122 -12.59 -2.81 16.57
C PRO A 122 -14.05 -3.05 16.17
N GLU A 123 -14.65 -4.17 16.59
CA GLU A 123 -16.07 -4.46 16.33
C GLU A 123 -16.99 -3.31 16.79
N THR A 124 -16.85 -2.87 18.03
CA THR A 124 -17.70 -1.81 18.61
C THR A 124 -17.39 -0.42 18.08
N ARG A 125 -16.17 -0.24 17.55
CA ARG A 125 -15.73 1.03 16.96
C ARG A 125 -16.26 1.18 15.54
N PHE A 126 -16.02 0.18 14.70
CA PHE A 126 -16.38 0.20 13.28
C PHE A 126 -17.85 -0.10 13.02
N PHE A 127 -18.49 -0.94 13.84
CA PHE A 127 -19.87 -1.38 13.60
C PHE A 127 -20.82 -0.94 14.72
N PRO A 128 -22.07 -0.58 14.38
CA PRO A 128 -23.07 -0.23 15.37
C PRO A 128 -23.39 -1.47 16.21
N SER A 129 -23.78 -1.27 17.47
CA SER A 129 -24.23 -2.40 18.28
C SER A 129 -25.48 -3.05 17.68
N LYS A 130 -25.76 -4.32 18.01
CA LYS A 130 -26.94 -5.04 17.48
C LYS A 130 -28.28 -4.31 17.66
N ASN A 131 -28.37 -3.41 18.64
CA ASN A 131 -29.59 -2.66 18.96
C ASN A 131 -29.56 -1.22 18.44
N GLU A 132 -28.49 -0.81 17.77
CA GLU A 132 -28.31 0.54 17.24
C GLU A 132 -28.65 0.58 15.75
N VAL A 133 -29.49 1.53 15.34
CA VAL A 133 -29.80 1.75 13.93
C VAL A 133 -28.60 2.44 13.28
N ALA A 134 -28.03 1.83 12.25
CA ALA A 134 -26.92 2.42 11.52
C ALA A 134 -27.38 3.66 10.74
N THR A 135 -26.86 4.83 11.10
CA THR A 135 -27.10 6.09 10.41
C THR A 135 -25.79 6.65 9.85
N LEU A 136 -25.87 7.25 8.67
CA LEU A 136 -24.72 7.92 8.06
C LEU A 136 -24.29 9.13 8.89
N ASN A 137 -22.99 9.34 8.95
CA ASN A 137 -22.33 10.43 9.66
C ASN A 137 -22.74 10.47 11.15
N SER A 138 -22.94 9.29 11.74
CA SER A 138 -23.26 9.15 13.16
C SER A 138 -22.12 9.69 14.06
N LYS A 139 -22.43 9.97 15.34
CA LYS A 139 -21.40 10.38 16.31
C LYS A 139 -20.29 9.34 16.43
N ARG A 140 -20.63 8.05 16.39
CA ARG A 140 -19.68 6.93 16.38
C ARG A 140 -18.71 7.00 15.19
N TYR A 141 -19.21 7.26 13.99
CA TYR A 141 -18.37 7.45 12.81
C TYR A 141 -17.43 8.65 12.97
N GLN A 142 -17.93 9.79 13.46
CA GLN A 142 -17.12 10.99 13.68
C GLN A 142 -16.01 10.73 14.71
N ASP A 143 -16.35 10.11 15.84
CA ASP A 143 -15.38 9.76 16.89
C ASP A 143 -14.31 8.79 16.38
N LEU A 144 -14.71 7.77 15.62
CA LEU A 144 -13.77 6.84 15.00
C LEU A 144 -12.86 7.54 14.01
N LYS A 145 -13.41 8.42 13.17
CA LYS A 145 -12.64 9.18 12.18
C LYS A 145 -11.57 10.04 12.84
N GLU A 146 -11.93 10.76 13.91
CA GLU A 146 -10.99 11.56 14.71
C GLU A 146 -9.92 10.67 15.37
N GLU A 147 -10.31 9.52 15.93
CA GLU A 147 -9.37 8.57 16.53
C GLU A 147 -8.34 8.05 15.50
N LEU A 148 -8.81 7.63 14.31
CA LEU A 148 -7.94 7.13 13.24
C LEU A 148 -7.00 8.22 12.70
N GLN A 149 -7.50 9.45 12.53
CA GLN A 149 -6.69 10.60 12.15
C GLN A 149 -5.58 10.86 13.17
N LYS A 150 -5.92 10.85 14.46
CA LYS A 150 -4.94 11.05 15.54
C LYS A 150 -3.87 9.95 15.53
N ARG A 151 -4.26 8.67 15.43
CA ARG A 151 -3.31 7.54 15.39
C ARG A 151 -2.37 7.59 14.19
N MET A 152 -2.88 7.96 13.03
CA MET A 152 -2.05 8.13 11.83
C MET A 152 -1.08 9.32 12.00
N ALA A 153 -1.52 10.41 12.62
CA ALA A 153 -0.63 11.53 12.95
C ALA A 153 0.47 11.12 13.93
N GLU A 154 0.14 10.34 14.96
CA GLU A 154 1.11 9.77 15.91
C GLU A 154 2.13 8.87 15.19
N LYS A 155 1.71 8.01 14.26
CA LYS A 155 2.61 7.21 13.41
C LYS A 155 3.60 8.09 12.66
N ASN A 156 3.11 9.15 12.03
CA ASN A 156 3.92 10.04 11.21
C ASN A 156 4.88 10.92 12.02
N GLN A 157 4.57 11.18 13.29
CA GLN A 157 5.37 12.01 14.20
C GLN A 157 6.25 11.17 15.15
N SER A 158 6.19 9.85 15.06
CA SER A 158 6.96 8.94 15.93
C SER A 158 8.47 9.18 15.81
N PRO A 159 9.18 9.44 16.93
CA PRO A 159 10.64 9.62 16.91
C PRO A 159 11.38 8.32 16.57
N ASP A 160 10.76 7.16 16.80
CA ASP A 160 11.30 5.84 16.48
C ASP A 160 11.07 5.46 14.99
N GLY A 161 10.51 6.39 14.22
CA GLY A 161 10.14 6.21 12.82
C GLY A 161 8.71 5.68 12.63
N ARG A 162 8.25 5.69 11.37
CA ARG A 162 6.89 5.29 10.98
C ARG A 162 6.64 3.78 11.08
N ASN A 163 7.69 2.96 11.04
CA ASN A 163 7.58 1.50 10.97
C ASN A 163 7.85 0.85 12.33
N SER A 164 6.86 0.95 13.23
CA SER A 164 6.92 0.40 14.59
C SER A 164 5.95 -0.75 14.85
N TRP A 165 5.05 -1.05 13.91
CA TRP A 165 4.00 -2.06 14.08
C TRP A 165 4.55 -3.47 14.32
N GLN A 166 5.78 -3.76 13.88
CA GLN A 166 6.42 -5.06 14.08
C GLN A 166 6.60 -5.40 15.56
N ASN A 167 6.77 -4.39 16.41
CA ASN A 167 6.85 -4.55 17.87
C ASN A 167 5.49 -4.74 18.55
N GLU A 168 4.39 -4.43 17.87
CA GLU A 168 3.03 -4.51 18.43
C GLU A 168 2.47 -5.94 18.39
N GLN A 169 3.06 -6.83 17.59
CA GLN A 169 2.65 -8.22 17.47
C GLN A 169 3.10 -9.07 18.68
N ASN A 170 2.46 -8.84 19.83
CA ASN A 170 2.75 -9.53 21.09
C ASN A 170 1.91 -10.81 21.31
N GLY A 171 1.04 -11.16 20.36
CA GLY A 171 0.18 -12.34 20.43
C GLY A 171 0.95 -13.66 20.36
N GLY A 172 0.50 -14.65 21.14
CA GLY A 172 1.07 -16.02 21.15
C GLY A 172 2.39 -16.16 21.91
N TYR A 173 2.80 -15.16 22.70
CA TYR A 173 4.03 -15.21 23.50
C TYR A 173 4.19 -16.54 24.26
N GLY A 174 5.33 -17.21 24.06
CA GLY A 174 5.62 -18.52 24.63
C GLY A 174 5.22 -19.72 23.76
N GLN A 175 4.57 -19.50 22.61
CA GLN A 175 4.30 -20.54 21.62
C GLN A 175 5.50 -20.72 20.66
N PRO A 176 5.77 -21.95 20.16
CA PRO A 176 6.95 -22.27 19.35
C PRO A 176 7.13 -21.44 18.07
N TRP A 177 6.04 -20.88 17.52
CA TRP A 177 6.02 -20.11 16.27
C TRP A 177 5.99 -18.59 16.49
N THR A 178 6.20 -18.13 17.73
CA THR A 178 6.25 -16.69 18.02
C THR A 178 7.68 -16.19 18.14
N TYR A 179 7.94 -15.07 17.46
CA TYR A 179 9.23 -14.40 17.48
C TYR A 179 9.25 -13.35 18.58
N ASN A 180 10.44 -13.05 19.11
CA ASN A 180 10.62 -11.88 19.98
C ASN A 180 10.35 -10.60 19.15
N PRO A 181 9.33 -9.77 19.46
CA PRO A 181 8.96 -8.64 18.62
C PRO A 181 10.09 -7.62 18.47
N LYS A 182 10.81 -7.32 19.57
CA LYS A 182 11.97 -6.41 19.55
C LYS A 182 13.09 -6.94 18.67
N GLY A 183 13.42 -8.23 18.81
CA GLY A 183 14.43 -8.89 17.97
C GLY A 183 14.03 -8.90 16.49
N PHE A 184 12.75 -9.13 16.20
CA PHE A 184 12.20 -9.07 14.85
C PHE A 184 12.31 -7.65 14.26
N GLN A 185 11.94 -6.61 15.00
CA GLN A 185 12.10 -5.21 14.57
C GLN A 185 13.57 -4.86 14.27
N THR A 186 14.51 -5.28 15.13
CA THR A 186 15.94 -5.06 14.90
C THR A 186 16.42 -5.77 13.63
N GLY A 187 16.05 -7.04 13.45
CA GLY A 187 16.38 -7.80 12.25
C GLY A 187 15.76 -7.20 10.98
N TRP A 188 14.51 -6.74 11.06
CA TRP A 188 13.81 -6.07 9.98
C TRP A 188 14.56 -4.81 9.51
N TRP A 189 14.98 -3.94 10.44
CA TRP A 189 15.76 -2.75 10.10
C TRP A 189 17.13 -3.08 9.50
N ALA A 190 17.80 -4.13 10.00
CA ALA A 190 19.07 -4.58 9.43
C ALA A 190 18.90 -5.02 7.96
N ILE A 191 17.85 -5.81 7.67
CA ILE A 191 17.54 -6.23 6.31
C ILE A 191 17.13 -5.04 5.44
N ALA A 192 16.30 -4.13 5.95
CA ALA A 192 15.86 -2.96 5.20
C ALA A 192 17.02 -2.00 4.89
N SER A 193 18.03 -1.93 5.76
CA SER A 193 19.29 -1.23 5.45
C SER A 193 20.05 -1.91 4.31
N LYS A 194 20.08 -3.25 4.26
CA LYS A 194 20.66 -3.97 3.13
C LYS A 194 19.88 -3.80 1.83
N GLY A 195 18.56 -3.68 1.89
CA GLY A 195 17.73 -3.28 0.74
C GLY A 195 18.22 -2.01 0.06
N ARG A 196 18.43 -0.94 0.86
CA ARG A 196 19.00 0.32 0.38
C ARG A 196 20.37 0.15 -0.28
N GLU A 197 21.27 -0.62 0.32
CA GLU A 197 22.60 -0.88 -0.24
C GLU A 197 22.52 -1.63 -1.58
N VAL A 198 21.67 -2.66 -1.67
CA VAL A 198 21.48 -3.43 -2.91
C VAL A 198 20.88 -2.56 -4.00
N PHE A 199 19.86 -1.76 -3.68
CA PHE A 199 19.29 -0.78 -4.61
C PHE A 199 20.35 0.19 -5.15
N GLN A 200 21.19 0.73 -4.28
CA GLN A 200 22.29 1.62 -4.69
C GLN A 200 23.31 0.89 -5.58
N ASN A 201 23.62 -0.37 -5.29
CA ASN A 201 24.49 -1.18 -6.15
C ASN A 201 23.87 -1.48 -7.51
N LYS A 202 22.55 -1.62 -7.59
CA LYS A 202 21.82 -1.88 -8.82
C LYS A 202 21.75 -0.64 -9.72
N TRP A 203 21.41 0.52 -9.15
CA TRP A 203 21.10 1.72 -9.94
C TRP A 203 22.19 2.78 -9.92
N GLY A 204 23.19 2.64 -9.04
CA GLY A 204 24.22 3.65 -8.79
C GLY A 204 23.71 4.87 -8.02
N THR A 205 22.49 4.84 -7.47
CA THR A 205 21.88 5.91 -6.69
C THR A 205 21.03 5.36 -5.55
N GLY A 206 20.93 6.10 -4.45
CA GLY A 206 20.00 5.80 -3.35
C GLY A 206 18.63 6.49 -3.50
N GLN A 207 18.48 7.35 -4.51
CA GLN A 207 17.26 8.12 -4.76
C GLN A 207 16.23 7.29 -5.54
N CYS A 208 14.96 7.44 -5.21
CA CYS A 208 13.86 6.73 -5.86
C CYS A 208 13.48 7.30 -7.23
N SER A 209 14.00 8.47 -7.60
CA SER A 209 13.78 9.13 -8.89
C SER A 209 14.81 8.67 -9.94
N ILE A 210 14.73 7.40 -10.33
CA ILE A 210 15.67 6.76 -11.27
C ILE A 210 15.57 7.42 -12.66
N ILE A 211 14.36 7.61 -13.17
CA ILE A 211 14.10 8.24 -14.49
C ILE A 211 14.61 9.69 -14.52
N ASP A 212 14.31 10.49 -13.50
CA ASP A 212 14.77 11.89 -13.42
C ASP A 212 16.30 11.98 -13.31
N GLY A 213 16.93 10.94 -12.77
CA GLY A 213 18.37 10.75 -12.76
C GLY A 213 18.98 10.37 -14.12
N GLY A 214 18.17 10.27 -15.18
CA GLY A 214 18.61 9.94 -16.54
C GLY A 214 18.96 8.47 -16.76
N LYS A 215 18.53 7.58 -15.86
CA LYS A 215 18.77 6.14 -15.95
C LYS A 215 17.74 5.46 -16.84
N THR A 216 18.15 4.34 -17.42
CA THR A 216 17.35 3.46 -18.27
C THR A 216 17.42 2.02 -17.75
N LEU A 217 16.60 1.10 -18.27
CA LEU A 217 16.68 -0.33 -17.91
C LEU A 217 18.06 -0.94 -18.20
N ALA A 218 18.82 -0.38 -19.15
CA ALA A 218 20.16 -0.86 -19.47
C ALA A 218 21.19 -0.51 -18.39
N ASP A 219 20.87 0.43 -17.50
CA ASP A 219 21.74 0.82 -16.37
C ASP A 219 21.57 -0.10 -15.15
N GLU A 220 20.62 -1.05 -15.17
CA GLU A 220 20.47 -2.04 -14.11
C GLU A 220 21.74 -2.88 -13.97
N TRP A 221 22.36 -2.80 -12.79
CA TRP A 221 23.62 -3.49 -12.46
C TRP A 221 24.80 -3.10 -13.34
N ALA A 222 24.70 -2.01 -14.11
CA ALA A 222 25.79 -1.50 -14.92
C ALA A 222 26.92 -1.02 -14.00
N ARG A 223 28.00 -1.80 -13.97
CA ARG A 223 29.30 -1.43 -13.39
C ARG A 223 30.29 -1.16 -14.51
#